data_AF-D2W0I0-F1
#
_entry.id   AF-D2W0I0-F1
#
_cell.length_a   1.000
_cell.length_b   1.000
_cell.length_c   1.000
_cell.angle_alpha   90.00
_cell.angle_beta   90.00
_cell.angle_gamma   90.00
#
_symmetry.space_group_name_H-M   'P 1'
#
loop_
_entity.id
_entity.type
_entity.pdbx_description
1 polymer ?
#
loop_
_entity_poly.entity_id
_entity_poly.type
_entity_poly.pdbx_seq_one_letter_code
_entity_poly.pdbx_strand_id
1 'polypeptide(L)'
;MHKLFPLLLLILIVAACSHVVNCSVCPKGYFATQNIEQICHVCDYGTYCPGDDHSYVCQDGAIAPQQGQSTCNTCDSGRSNSARILCLLKGTPSDAIEIFTDRYGSPTPFIVSKSTFVYTTLSMPYSTNLNYTLQITFNGPDMDSQLLLYASTKTGSPSAANYEFFGNGLNATLSLPQSIGSQFIIYFNLQAPSSQFRLKYYAKSFLSYPYVNDINSGHFEMYHPFIFQNWMTFKKDNVPEGTTIGVKVRLLNDPSLGNNNQPVDILYSSNPFIVNLNPNNANLVVRGTDNQYITAVFKQTKSGPFVFGIVAEFYLRTVQVDLY
;
A
#
# COMPACT_ATOMS: atom_id res chain seq x y z
N MET A 1 -37.30 -64.12 -41.72
CA MET A 1 -36.71 -63.84 -40.39
C MET A 1 -35.50 -62.87 -40.41
N HIS A 2 -34.98 -62.40 -41.55
CA HIS A 2 -33.79 -61.52 -41.58
C HIS A 2 -34.00 -60.00 -41.44
N LYS A 3 -35.24 -59.49 -41.43
CA LYS A 3 -35.50 -58.02 -41.35
C LYS A 3 -35.72 -57.48 -39.93
N LEU A 4 -35.82 -58.34 -38.91
CA LEU A 4 -36.06 -57.90 -37.53
C LEU A 4 -34.76 -57.52 -36.77
N PHE A 5 -33.63 -58.09 -37.19
CA PHE A 5 -32.34 -57.90 -36.52
C PHE A 5 -31.77 -56.47 -36.58
N PRO A 6 -31.80 -55.74 -37.72
CA PRO A 6 -31.25 -54.38 -37.76
C PRO A 6 -32.07 -53.37 -36.96
N LEU A 7 -33.39 -53.59 -36.82
CA LEU A 7 -34.26 -52.73 -36.02
C LEU A 7 -34.00 -52.90 -34.52
N LEU A 8 -33.81 -54.14 -34.06
CA LEU A 8 -33.50 -54.44 -32.67
C LEU A 8 -32.09 -53.95 -32.27
N LEU A 9 -31.13 -54.02 -33.20
CA LEU A 9 -29.79 -53.45 -33.02
C LEU A 9 -29.82 -51.92 -32.94
N LEU A 10 -30.63 -51.25 -33.79
CA LEU A 10 -30.80 -49.79 -33.75
C LEU A 10 -31.42 -49.32 -32.42
N ILE A 11 -32.42 -50.05 -31.91
CA ILE A 11 -33.07 -49.74 -30.62
C ILE A 11 -32.07 -49.92 -29.46
N LEU A 12 -31.23 -50.96 -29.49
CA LEU A 12 -30.17 -51.15 -28.50
C LEU A 12 -29.08 -50.05 -28.55
N ILE A 13 -28.72 -49.57 -29.74
CA ILE A 13 -27.74 -48.47 -29.89
C ILE A 13 -28.32 -47.14 -29.40
N VAL A 14 -29.59 -46.84 -29.67
CA VAL A 14 -30.25 -45.62 -29.16
C VAL A 14 -30.44 -45.68 -27.64
N ALA A 15 -30.77 -46.84 -27.07
CA ALA A 15 -30.88 -47.03 -25.63
C ALA A 15 -29.53 -46.97 -24.89
N ALA A 16 -28.43 -47.34 -25.56
CA ALA A 16 -27.08 -47.26 -25.00
C ALA A 16 -26.46 -45.85 -25.06
N CYS A 17 -27.02 -44.93 -25.86
CA CYS A 17 -26.53 -43.54 -25.96
C CYS A 17 -27.21 -42.54 -25.00
N SER A 18 -28.19 -42.97 -24.20
CA SER A 18 -28.83 -42.12 -23.18
C SER A 18 -28.11 -42.19 -21.81
N HIS A 19 -26.79 -42.10 -21.80
CA HIS A 19 -26.09 -41.67 -20.59
C HIS A 19 -26.39 -40.19 -20.39
N VAL A 20 -27.39 -39.90 -19.57
CA VAL A 20 -27.59 -38.56 -19.03
C VAL A 20 -26.30 -38.19 -18.31
N VAL A 21 -25.50 -37.32 -18.93
CA VAL A 21 -24.37 -36.70 -18.27
C VAL A 21 -25.00 -35.84 -17.17
N ASN A 22 -25.04 -36.37 -15.95
CA ASN A 22 -25.41 -35.59 -14.78
C ASN A 22 -24.29 -34.58 -14.58
N CYS A 23 -24.45 -33.38 -15.15
CA CYS A 23 -23.60 -32.24 -14.83
C CYS A 23 -23.73 -32.00 -13.32
N SER A 24 -22.68 -32.32 -12.57
CA SER A 24 -22.69 -32.20 -11.12
C SER A 24 -22.54 -30.73 -10.75
N VAL A 25 -23.62 -30.11 -10.26
CA VAL A 25 -23.60 -28.74 -9.73
C VAL A 25 -22.47 -28.59 -8.71
N CYS A 26 -21.71 -27.51 -8.82
CA CYS A 26 -20.61 -27.20 -7.93
C CYS A 26 -21.10 -27.08 -6.48
N PRO A 27 -20.33 -27.60 -5.51
CA PRO A 27 -20.69 -27.49 -4.10
C PRO A 27 -20.68 -26.03 -3.65
N LYS A 28 -21.36 -25.76 -2.52
CA LYS A 28 -21.30 -24.46 -1.82
C LYS A 28 -19.88 -23.95 -1.69
N GLY A 29 -19.68 -22.67 -1.96
CA GLY A 29 -18.36 -22.03 -2.01
C GLY A 29 -17.66 -22.12 -3.36
N TYR A 30 -18.25 -22.82 -4.35
CA TYR A 30 -17.69 -22.96 -5.68
C TYR A 30 -18.70 -22.62 -6.78
N PHE A 31 -18.20 -22.16 -7.93
CA PHE A 31 -18.98 -21.88 -9.15
C PHE A 31 -18.35 -22.56 -10.36
N ALA A 32 -19.15 -22.86 -11.39
CA ALA A 32 -18.64 -23.41 -12.65
C ALA A 32 -18.39 -22.27 -13.65
N THR A 33 -17.33 -22.36 -14.45
CA THR A 33 -17.19 -21.52 -15.64
C THR A 33 -17.93 -22.16 -16.82
N GLN A 34 -18.40 -21.38 -17.79
CA GLN A 34 -19.22 -21.83 -18.93
C GLN A 34 -18.52 -22.78 -19.93
N ASN A 35 -17.38 -23.36 -19.55
CA ASN A 35 -16.60 -24.24 -20.43
C ASN A 35 -17.09 -25.69 -20.33
N ILE A 36 -16.83 -26.45 -21.40
CA ILE A 36 -17.25 -27.86 -21.59
C ILE A 36 -16.69 -28.79 -20.48
N GLU A 37 -15.62 -28.36 -19.80
CA GLU A 37 -15.10 -28.99 -18.59
C GLU A 37 -15.68 -28.28 -17.36
N GLN A 38 -16.58 -28.94 -16.63
CA GLN A 38 -17.21 -28.43 -15.41
C GLN A 38 -16.20 -28.39 -14.25
N ILE A 39 -15.25 -27.45 -14.34
CA ILE A 39 -14.27 -27.16 -13.29
C ILE A 39 -14.91 -26.19 -12.31
N CYS A 40 -15.04 -26.61 -11.06
CA CYS A 40 -15.53 -25.79 -9.97
C CYS A 40 -14.41 -24.88 -9.45
N HIS A 41 -14.60 -23.57 -9.55
CA HIS A 41 -13.69 -22.54 -9.04
C HIS A 41 -14.18 -22.06 -7.69
N VAL A 42 -13.26 -21.81 -6.76
CA VAL A 42 -13.61 -21.24 -5.46
C VAL A 42 -14.13 -19.81 -5.63
N CYS A 43 -15.19 -19.44 -4.91
CA CYS A 43 -15.67 -18.06 -4.90
C CYS A 43 -14.59 -17.11 -4.37
N ASP A 44 -14.39 -15.98 -5.05
CA ASP A 44 -13.43 -14.96 -4.65
C ASP A 44 -13.93 -14.13 -3.46
N TYR A 45 -13.02 -13.37 -2.85
CA TYR A 45 -13.34 -12.39 -1.82
C TYR A 45 -14.42 -11.39 -2.31
N GLY A 46 -15.32 -11.02 -1.41
CA GLY A 46 -16.45 -10.13 -1.75
C GLY A 46 -17.56 -10.79 -2.56
N THR A 47 -17.41 -12.07 -2.90
CA THR A 47 -18.42 -12.88 -3.59
C THR A 47 -18.83 -14.10 -2.76
N TYR A 48 -19.99 -14.67 -3.08
CA TYR A 48 -20.48 -15.91 -2.47
C TYR A 48 -21.09 -16.85 -3.51
N CYS A 49 -20.99 -18.15 -3.23
CA CYS A 49 -21.43 -19.24 -4.11
C CYS A 49 -22.39 -20.16 -3.34
N PRO A 50 -23.72 -20.04 -3.52
CA PRO A 50 -24.70 -20.82 -2.75
C PRO A 50 -24.79 -22.30 -3.17
N GLY A 51 -24.06 -22.70 -4.22
CA GLY A 51 -24.03 -24.06 -4.76
C GLY A 51 -25.00 -24.26 -5.93
N ASP A 52 -25.10 -23.27 -6.81
CA ASP A 52 -25.96 -23.24 -8.00
C ASP A 52 -25.16 -22.94 -9.28
N ASP A 53 -23.87 -23.27 -9.27
CA ASP A 53 -22.88 -22.99 -10.33
C ASP A 53 -22.58 -21.51 -10.60
N HIS A 54 -23.12 -20.57 -9.82
CA HIS A 54 -22.91 -19.14 -10.01
C HIS A 54 -22.17 -18.49 -8.83
N SER A 55 -21.44 -17.41 -9.14
CA SER A 55 -20.84 -16.51 -8.15
C SER A 55 -21.63 -15.20 -8.11
N TYR A 56 -21.93 -14.73 -6.90
CA TYR A 56 -22.71 -13.53 -6.64
C TYR A 56 -21.89 -12.53 -5.83
N VAL A 57 -21.92 -11.27 -6.23
CA VAL A 57 -21.31 -10.18 -5.44
C VAL A 57 -22.15 -9.91 -4.20
N CYS A 58 -21.50 -9.71 -3.05
CA CYS A 58 -22.19 -9.30 -1.84
C CYS A 58 -22.85 -7.93 -2.01
N GLN A 59 -24.09 -7.80 -1.51
CA GLN A 59 -24.81 -6.53 -1.49
C GLN A 59 -24.10 -5.50 -0.60
N ASP A 60 -24.39 -4.21 -0.82
CA ASP A 60 -23.92 -3.12 0.01
C ASP A 60 -24.26 -3.37 1.48
N GLY A 61 -23.26 -3.19 2.37
CA GLY A 61 -23.43 -3.49 3.79
C GLY A 61 -23.31 -4.97 4.14
N ALA A 62 -22.98 -5.84 3.19
CA ALA A 62 -22.56 -7.21 3.44
C ALA A 62 -21.13 -7.45 2.92
N ILE A 63 -20.47 -8.48 3.44
CA ILE A 63 -19.11 -8.86 3.10
C ILE A 63 -18.93 -10.36 2.92
N ALA A 64 -17.93 -10.74 2.11
CA ALA A 64 -17.37 -12.08 2.09
C ALA A 64 -15.84 -12.01 2.31
N PRO A 65 -15.37 -12.02 3.57
CA PRO A 65 -13.96 -11.81 3.90
C PRO A 65 -13.05 -13.00 3.56
N GLN A 66 -13.61 -14.14 3.16
CA GLN A 66 -12.87 -15.36 2.87
C GLN A 66 -13.30 -15.91 1.51
N GLN A 67 -12.36 -16.54 0.80
CA GLN A 67 -12.69 -17.32 -0.38
C GLN A 67 -13.58 -18.51 -0.02
N GLY A 68 -14.43 -18.92 -0.96
CA GLY A 68 -15.28 -20.08 -0.80
C GLY A 68 -16.49 -19.87 0.12
N GLN A 69 -16.86 -18.62 0.39
CA GLN A 69 -18.07 -18.37 1.15
C GLN A 69 -19.32 -18.72 0.36
N SER A 70 -20.32 -19.26 1.05
CA SER A 70 -21.61 -19.62 0.47
C SER A 70 -22.72 -18.63 0.79
N THR A 71 -22.43 -17.64 1.63
CA THR A 71 -23.30 -16.54 2.03
C THR A 71 -22.45 -15.32 2.37
N CYS A 72 -22.99 -14.11 2.25
CA CYS A 72 -22.35 -12.91 2.77
C CYS A 72 -22.74 -12.66 4.24
N ASN A 73 -21.80 -12.12 5.02
CA ASN A 73 -22.05 -11.65 6.38
C ASN A 73 -22.51 -10.19 6.34
N THR A 74 -23.60 -9.86 7.03
CA THR A 74 -24.06 -8.47 7.15
C THR A 74 -23.19 -7.67 8.12
N CYS A 75 -22.97 -6.40 7.81
CA CYS A 75 -22.21 -5.47 8.63
C CYS A 75 -23.13 -4.76 9.63
N ASP A 76 -22.69 -4.64 10.88
CA ASP A 76 -23.44 -3.91 11.94
C ASP A 76 -23.67 -2.43 11.60
N SER A 77 -22.77 -1.83 10.82
CA SER A 77 -22.90 -0.46 10.31
C SER A 77 -23.85 -0.34 9.12
N GLY A 78 -24.28 -1.46 8.54
CA GLY A 78 -24.94 -1.52 7.23
C GLY A 78 -24.05 -1.07 6.07
N ARG A 79 -22.73 -0.94 6.28
CA ARG A 79 -21.78 -0.46 5.27
C ARG A 79 -20.56 -1.35 5.18
N SER A 80 -20.10 -1.59 3.96
CA SER A 80 -18.89 -2.33 3.63
C SER A 80 -18.02 -1.53 2.67
N ASN A 81 -16.73 -1.86 2.60
CA ASN A 81 -15.86 -1.30 1.57
C ASN A 81 -16.29 -1.73 0.16
N SER A 82 -15.75 -1.08 -0.86
CA SER A 82 -16.07 -1.30 -2.27
C SER A 82 -15.82 -2.75 -2.73
N ALA A 83 -14.77 -3.38 -2.20
CA ALA A 83 -14.45 -4.78 -2.45
C ALA A 83 -15.35 -5.78 -1.69
N ARG A 84 -16.26 -5.31 -0.82
CA ARG A 84 -17.16 -6.15 -0.01
C ARG A 84 -16.41 -7.21 0.82
N ILE A 85 -15.24 -6.86 1.35
CA ILE A 85 -14.40 -7.75 2.16
C ILE A 85 -14.35 -7.36 3.63
N LEU A 86 -14.56 -6.08 3.94
CA LEU A 86 -14.47 -5.55 5.29
C LEU A 86 -15.64 -4.62 5.59
N CYS A 87 -16.19 -4.78 6.81
CA CYS A 87 -17.24 -3.91 7.31
C CYS A 87 -16.67 -2.57 7.74
N LEU A 88 -17.37 -1.47 7.41
CA LEU A 88 -17.01 -0.16 7.93
C LEU A 88 -17.43 -0.06 9.40
N LEU A 89 -16.69 0.71 10.19
CA LEU A 89 -17.08 1.00 11.57
C LEU A 89 -18.38 1.82 11.62
N LYS A 90 -19.21 1.61 12.66
CA LYS A 90 -20.50 2.30 12.84
C LYS A 90 -20.39 3.83 12.89
N GLY A 91 -19.23 4.36 13.31
CA GLY A 91 -18.94 5.79 13.37
C GLY A 91 -18.39 6.40 12.08
N THR A 92 -18.22 5.62 11.02
CA THR A 92 -17.71 6.14 9.75
C THR A 92 -18.73 7.09 9.12
N PRO A 93 -18.37 8.35 8.82
CA PRO A 93 -19.29 9.31 8.18
C PRO A 93 -19.85 8.79 6.86
N SER A 94 -21.11 9.09 6.56
CA SER A 94 -21.79 8.58 5.35
C SER A 94 -21.16 9.10 4.07
N ASP A 95 -20.54 10.28 4.12
CA ASP A 95 -19.81 10.95 3.06
C ASP A 95 -18.31 10.59 3.02
N ALA A 96 -17.85 9.66 3.88
CA ALA A 96 -16.46 9.22 3.86
C ALA A 96 -16.10 8.56 2.52
N ILE A 97 -14.99 8.99 1.93
CA ILE A 97 -14.55 8.57 0.60
C ILE A 97 -13.60 7.37 0.72
N GLU A 98 -13.87 6.31 -0.02
CA GLU A 98 -12.89 5.23 -0.20
C GLU A 98 -11.78 5.67 -1.15
N ILE A 99 -10.54 5.61 -0.69
CA ILE A 99 -9.37 5.85 -1.52
C ILE A 99 -8.63 4.54 -1.77
N PHE A 100 -8.18 4.34 -3.00
CA PHE A 100 -7.44 3.17 -3.42
C PHE A 100 -6.38 3.57 -4.45
N THR A 101 -5.33 2.77 -4.55
CA THR A 101 -4.41 2.79 -5.69
C THR A 101 -4.99 1.93 -6.79
N ASP A 102 -4.79 2.29 -8.05
CA ASP A 102 -5.17 1.44 -9.17
C ASP A 102 -4.34 0.13 -9.19
N ARG A 103 -4.63 -0.74 -10.17
CA ARG A 103 -3.90 -2.02 -10.33
C ARG A 103 -2.40 -1.86 -10.58
N TYR A 104 -1.95 -0.66 -10.93
CA TYR A 104 -0.54 -0.32 -11.17
C TYR A 104 0.10 0.41 -9.97
N GLY A 105 -0.62 0.54 -8.86
CA GLY A 105 -0.17 1.30 -7.70
C GLY A 105 -0.23 2.81 -7.91
N SER A 106 -0.85 3.29 -8.99
CA SER A 106 -0.98 4.73 -9.24
C SER A 106 -2.09 5.32 -8.36
N PRO A 107 -1.83 6.47 -7.72
CA PRO A 107 -2.80 7.13 -6.87
C PRO A 107 -3.92 7.76 -7.70
N THR A 108 -5.18 7.50 -7.35
CA THR A 108 -6.29 8.28 -7.91
C THR A 108 -6.39 9.61 -7.16
N PRO A 109 -6.32 10.77 -7.84
CA PRO A 109 -6.46 12.04 -7.17
C PRO A 109 -7.89 12.26 -6.66
N PHE A 110 -8.03 12.89 -5.49
CA PHE A 110 -9.33 13.23 -4.90
C PHE A 110 -9.32 14.64 -4.32
N ILE A 111 -10.50 15.24 -4.13
CA ILE A 111 -10.64 16.60 -3.61
C ILE A 111 -10.83 16.54 -2.11
N VAL A 112 -10.04 17.33 -1.40
CA VAL A 112 -10.17 17.55 0.05
C VAL A 112 -10.70 18.95 0.29
N SER A 113 -11.59 19.07 1.27
CA SER A 113 -12.12 20.34 1.76
C SER A 113 -11.53 20.67 3.13
N LYS A 114 -12.13 21.61 3.88
CA LYS A 114 -11.68 21.96 5.24
C LYS A 114 -11.53 20.74 6.17
N SER A 115 -12.46 19.79 6.07
CA SER A 115 -12.37 18.49 6.73
C SER A 115 -12.98 17.44 5.80
N THR A 116 -12.20 16.41 5.49
CA THR A 116 -12.65 15.31 4.63
C THR A 116 -12.32 14.00 5.30
N PHE A 117 -13.33 13.16 5.48
CA PHE A 117 -13.14 11.79 5.96
C PHE A 117 -12.87 10.88 4.78
N VAL A 118 -11.78 10.12 4.87
CA VAL A 118 -11.45 9.11 3.86
C VAL A 118 -11.07 7.81 4.56
N TYR A 119 -11.18 6.70 3.86
CA TYR A 119 -10.71 5.41 4.36
C TYR A 119 -10.10 4.60 3.22
N THR A 120 -9.22 3.68 3.58
CA THR A 120 -8.60 2.77 2.61
C THR A 120 -8.45 1.39 3.20
N THR A 121 -8.56 0.38 2.34
CA THR A 121 -8.29 -1.01 2.73
C THR A 121 -6.85 -1.32 2.41
N LEU A 122 -6.11 -1.78 3.40
CA LEU A 122 -4.71 -2.15 3.27
C LEU A 122 -4.60 -3.67 3.41
N SER A 123 -3.85 -4.27 2.50
CA SER A 123 -3.44 -5.66 2.60
C SER A 123 -1.92 -5.68 2.77
N MET A 124 -1.46 -6.22 3.88
CA MET A 124 -0.02 -6.46 4.07
C MET A 124 0.33 -7.79 3.40
N PRO A 125 1.42 -7.87 2.62
CA PRO A 125 1.92 -9.15 2.15
C PRO A 125 2.20 -10.03 3.38
N TYR A 126 1.81 -11.31 3.30
CA TYR A 126 1.80 -12.28 4.39
C TYR A 126 2.94 -12.12 5.41
N SER A 127 2.59 -12.38 6.68
CA SER A 127 3.40 -12.45 7.90
C SER A 127 4.78 -13.09 7.72
N THR A 128 5.70 -12.41 7.07
CA THR A 128 7.12 -12.69 7.21
C THR A 128 7.59 -11.97 8.47
N ASN A 129 8.49 -12.59 9.23
CA ASN A 129 9.06 -12.04 10.48
C ASN A 129 9.92 -10.78 10.26
N LEU A 130 9.73 -10.07 9.14
CA LEU A 130 10.48 -8.89 8.76
C LEU A 130 9.78 -7.66 9.31
N ASN A 131 10.54 -6.75 9.93
CA ASN A 131 10.03 -5.50 10.46
C ASN A 131 9.65 -4.56 9.33
N TYR A 132 8.40 -4.63 8.84
CA TYR A 132 7.89 -3.68 7.86
C TYR A 132 7.34 -2.43 8.54
N THR A 133 7.66 -1.27 7.99
CA THR A 133 6.94 -0.02 8.25
C THR A 133 6.10 0.31 7.03
N LEU A 134 4.78 0.38 7.18
CA LEU A 134 3.93 0.90 6.12
C LEU A 134 3.87 2.42 6.27
N GLN A 135 4.23 3.17 5.22
CA GLN A 135 3.95 4.60 5.19
C GLN A 135 2.83 4.95 4.24
N ILE A 136 2.01 5.88 4.70
CA ILE A 136 0.91 6.45 3.95
C ILE A 136 1.19 7.93 3.80
N THR A 137 1.24 8.42 2.57
CA THR A 137 1.55 9.81 2.27
C THR A 137 0.45 10.43 1.43
N PHE A 138 -0.02 11.58 1.89
CA PHE A 138 -0.93 12.45 1.15
C PHE A 138 -0.14 13.63 0.59
N ASN A 139 -0.08 13.74 -0.73
CA ASN A 139 0.67 14.76 -1.45
C ASN A 139 -0.25 15.49 -2.41
N GLY A 140 -0.15 16.82 -2.47
CA GLY A 140 -0.86 17.65 -3.43
C GLY A 140 0.10 18.64 -4.07
N PRO A 141 0.05 18.84 -5.40
CA PRO A 141 0.98 19.74 -6.12
C PRO A 141 0.83 21.21 -5.71
N ASP A 142 -0.35 21.60 -5.24
CA ASP A 142 -0.72 22.99 -4.96
C ASP A 142 -0.87 23.27 -3.45
N MET A 143 -0.23 22.45 -2.61
CA MET A 143 -0.30 22.65 -1.17
C MET A 143 0.71 23.69 -0.72
N ASP A 144 0.25 24.94 -0.58
CA ASP A 144 0.97 26.01 0.12
C ASP A 144 0.76 25.96 1.64
N SER A 145 0.00 24.98 2.11
CA SER A 145 -0.47 24.92 3.49
C SER A 145 -0.31 23.52 4.08
N GLN A 146 -0.13 23.47 5.39
CA GLN A 146 0.05 22.20 6.09
C GLN A 146 -1.27 21.43 6.15
N LEU A 147 -1.22 20.19 5.69
CA LEU A 147 -2.29 19.21 5.91
C LEU A 147 -2.13 18.62 7.31
N LEU A 148 -3.21 18.58 8.08
CA LEU A 148 -3.29 17.82 9.33
C LEU A 148 -4.01 16.50 9.05
N LEU A 149 -3.46 15.42 9.57
CA LEU A 149 -3.89 14.07 9.28
C LEU A 149 -4.11 13.32 10.60
N TYR A 150 -5.36 13.04 10.93
CA TYR A 150 -5.72 12.17 12.04
C TYR A 150 -6.14 10.82 11.49
N ALA A 151 -5.60 9.72 12.02
CA ALA A 151 -5.93 8.38 11.53
C ALA A 151 -6.18 7.39 12.67
N SER A 152 -6.99 6.37 12.38
CA SER A 152 -7.31 5.32 13.34
C SER A 152 -7.79 4.05 12.63
N THR A 153 -7.55 2.90 13.24
CA THR A 153 -8.17 1.61 12.87
C THR A 153 -9.32 1.25 13.82
N LYS A 154 -9.46 1.96 14.95
CA LYS A 154 -10.46 1.75 16.00
C LYS A 154 -11.68 2.69 15.91
N THR A 155 -11.57 3.83 15.23
CA THR A 155 -12.70 4.76 15.00
C THR A 155 -12.86 5.12 13.54
N GLY A 156 -14.11 5.18 13.08
CA GLY A 156 -14.47 5.56 11.71
C GLY A 156 -14.38 7.07 11.44
N SER A 157 -14.28 7.88 12.50
CA SER A 157 -14.25 9.34 12.44
C SER A 157 -13.12 9.88 13.34
N PRO A 158 -11.84 9.63 12.98
CA PRO A 158 -10.73 10.12 13.78
C PRO A 158 -10.70 11.65 13.85
N SER A 159 -10.20 12.16 14.96
CA SER A 159 -10.13 13.59 15.29
C SER A 159 -8.98 13.82 16.28
N ALA A 160 -8.71 15.08 16.62
CA ALA A 160 -7.71 15.43 17.64
C ALA A 160 -7.95 14.77 19.01
N ALA A 161 -9.18 14.33 19.33
CA ALA A 161 -9.51 13.73 20.61
C ALA A 161 -9.40 12.18 20.64
N ASN A 162 -9.33 11.51 19.49
CA ASN A 162 -9.47 10.05 19.40
C ASN A 162 -8.66 9.40 18.26
N TYR A 163 -7.60 10.05 17.79
CA TYR A 163 -6.71 9.48 16.79
C TYR A 163 -5.77 8.44 17.41
N GLU A 164 -5.33 7.47 16.61
CA GLU A 164 -4.23 6.56 16.96
C GLU A 164 -2.92 7.00 16.32
N PHE A 165 -3.01 7.56 15.12
CA PHE A 165 -1.85 8.04 14.37
C PHE A 165 -2.09 9.49 13.93
N PHE A 166 -1.03 10.28 13.92
CA PHE A 166 -1.07 11.69 13.52
C PHE A 166 0.06 11.99 12.55
N GLY A 167 -0.24 12.76 11.51
CA GLY A 167 0.72 13.25 10.53
C GLY A 167 0.44 14.71 10.21
N ASN A 168 1.48 15.45 9.81
CA ASN A 168 1.33 16.81 9.33
C ASN A 168 2.41 17.19 8.31
N GLY A 169 2.13 18.24 7.55
CA GLY A 169 3.09 18.87 6.63
C GLY A 169 2.49 19.11 5.25
N LEU A 170 3.32 19.61 4.33
CA LEU A 170 2.95 19.74 2.91
C LEU A 170 2.79 18.38 2.24
N ASN A 171 3.47 17.35 2.74
CA ASN A 171 3.26 15.96 2.38
C ASN A 171 2.99 15.22 3.69
N ALA A 172 1.73 15.13 4.11
CA ALA A 172 1.41 14.52 5.39
C ALA A 172 1.62 13.00 5.29
N THR A 173 2.58 12.50 6.07
CA THR A 173 2.94 11.08 6.09
C THR A 173 2.69 10.47 7.46
N LEU A 174 2.09 9.28 7.45
CA LEU A 174 1.97 8.42 8.61
C LEU A 174 2.88 7.22 8.44
N SER A 175 3.49 6.77 9.53
CA SER A 175 4.15 5.47 9.61
C SER A 175 3.32 4.56 10.51
N LEU A 176 2.85 3.45 9.97
CA LEU A 176 2.05 2.46 10.68
C LEU A 176 2.95 1.32 11.16
N PRO A 177 2.81 0.89 12.43
CA PRO A 177 3.54 -0.26 12.95
C PRO A 177 3.08 -1.56 12.28
N GLN A 178 3.91 -2.60 12.36
CA GLN A 178 3.72 -3.90 11.68
C GLN A 178 2.48 -4.69 12.16
N SER A 179 1.95 -4.43 13.36
CA SER A 179 1.04 -5.34 14.08
C SER A 179 -0.45 -5.25 13.69
N ILE A 180 -0.80 -4.70 12.52
CA ILE A 180 -2.21 -4.36 12.19
C ILE A 180 -2.94 -5.52 11.46
N GLY A 181 -2.33 -6.70 11.36
CA GLY A 181 -2.94 -7.87 10.71
C GLY A 181 -2.74 -7.89 9.19
N SER A 182 -3.27 -8.93 8.52
CA SER A 182 -3.09 -9.13 7.08
C SER A 182 -3.95 -8.21 6.22
N GLN A 183 -5.15 -7.88 6.68
CA GLN A 183 -6.08 -6.96 6.02
C GLN A 183 -6.81 -6.11 7.04
N PHE A 184 -6.82 -4.79 6.84
CA PHE A 184 -7.50 -3.86 7.73
C PHE A 184 -7.93 -2.59 7.01
N ILE A 185 -8.89 -1.87 7.59
CA ILE A 185 -9.25 -0.52 7.16
C ILE A 185 -8.57 0.47 8.10
N ILE A 186 -7.98 1.49 7.50
CA ILE A 186 -7.58 2.70 8.24
C ILE A 186 -8.46 3.86 7.79
N TYR A 187 -8.97 4.58 8.78
CA TYR A 187 -9.80 5.76 8.62
C TYR A 187 -8.96 7.00 8.83
N PHE A 188 -9.27 8.05 8.11
CA PHE A 188 -8.56 9.32 8.14
C PHE A 188 -9.54 10.48 8.24
N ASN A 189 -9.10 11.54 8.90
CA ASN A 189 -9.69 12.87 8.83
C ASN A 189 -8.59 13.82 8.37
N LEU A 190 -8.75 14.28 7.13
CA LEU A 190 -7.86 15.23 6.47
C LEU A 190 -8.37 16.63 6.76
N GLN A 191 -7.59 17.43 7.48
CA GLN A 191 -7.95 18.80 7.81
C GLN A 191 -7.01 19.78 7.13
N ALA A 192 -7.61 20.78 6.50
CA ALA A 192 -6.90 21.78 5.73
C ALA A 192 -7.41 23.19 6.02
N PRO A 193 -6.54 24.21 5.89
CA PRO A 193 -6.83 25.51 6.49
C PRO A 193 -7.97 26.30 5.85
N SER A 194 -8.21 26.28 4.53
CA SER A 194 -9.35 27.05 3.97
C SER A 194 -9.78 26.77 2.53
N SER A 195 -9.07 25.98 1.72
CA SER A 195 -9.40 25.76 0.30
C SER A 195 -9.70 24.29 -0.03
N GLN A 196 -10.35 24.08 -1.18
CA GLN A 196 -10.36 22.77 -1.83
C GLN A 196 -9.05 22.56 -2.59
N PHE A 197 -8.44 21.40 -2.44
CA PHE A 197 -7.22 21.04 -3.17
C PHE A 197 -7.25 19.56 -3.54
N ARG A 198 -6.47 19.23 -4.57
CA ARG A 198 -6.36 17.89 -5.11
C ARG A 198 -5.22 17.15 -4.42
N LEU A 199 -5.56 16.06 -3.74
CA LEU A 199 -4.58 15.17 -3.12
C LEU A 199 -4.42 13.88 -3.91
N LYS A 200 -3.21 13.33 -3.83
CA LYS A 200 -2.84 11.97 -4.21
C LYS A 200 -2.51 11.19 -2.96
N TYR A 201 -2.90 9.92 -2.94
CA TYR A 201 -2.68 9.00 -1.83
C TYR A 201 -1.65 7.94 -2.23
N TYR A 202 -0.55 7.85 -1.49
CA TYR A 202 0.48 6.85 -1.70
C TYR A 202 0.60 5.97 -0.46
N ALA A 203 0.39 4.66 -0.60
CA ALA A 203 0.74 3.69 0.43
C ALA A 203 1.95 2.88 -0.04
N LYS A 204 3.00 2.85 0.78
CA LYS A 204 4.23 2.13 0.47
C LYS A 204 4.77 1.41 1.69
N SER A 205 4.94 0.11 1.57
CA SER A 205 5.58 -0.72 2.58
C SER A 205 7.10 -0.66 2.46
N PHE A 206 7.76 -0.55 3.58
CA PHE A 206 9.21 -0.54 3.69
C PHE A 206 9.68 -1.67 4.56
N LEU A 207 10.63 -2.45 4.06
CA LEU A 207 11.45 -3.31 4.92
C LEU A 207 12.31 -2.40 5.79
N SER A 208 12.46 -2.70 7.08
CA SER A 208 13.30 -1.90 7.97
C SER A 208 14.67 -1.67 7.34
N TYR A 209 14.99 -0.41 7.10
CA TYR A 209 16.22 -0.03 6.41
C TYR A 209 17.41 -0.01 7.36
N PRO A 210 18.64 -0.16 6.83
CA PRO A 210 19.83 0.22 7.58
C PRO A 210 19.70 1.68 8.01
N TYR A 211 19.66 1.88 9.32
CA TYR A 211 19.48 3.15 9.97
C TYR A 211 20.76 3.52 10.70
N VAL A 212 21.35 4.64 10.33
CA VAL A 212 22.60 5.11 10.92
C VAL A 212 22.31 6.27 11.87
N ASN A 213 22.53 6.04 13.17
CA ASN A 213 22.36 7.04 14.22
C ASN A 213 23.62 7.85 14.47
N ASP A 214 23.44 9.09 14.94
CA ASP A 214 24.46 10.01 15.44
C ASP A 214 25.66 10.21 14.52
N ILE A 215 25.37 10.45 13.24
CA ILE A 215 26.43 10.64 12.26
C ILE A 215 27.13 12.00 12.41
N ASN A 216 28.45 11.98 12.26
CA ASN A 216 29.26 13.17 12.01
C ASN A 216 29.85 13.09 10.60
N SER A 217 30.69 12.07 10.33
CA SER A 217 31.10 11.65 8.98
C SER A 217 31.46 10.17 9.03
N GLY A 218 31.38 9.45 7.91
CA GLY A 218 31.76 8.04 7.88
C GLY A 218 31.53 7.32 6.56
N HIS A 219 32.03 6.08 6.52
CA HIS A 219 31.76 5.11 5.46
C HIS A 219 30.76 4.06 5.98
N PHE A 220 29.73 3.80 5.19
CA PHE A 220 28.62 2.93 5.59
C PHE A 220 28.40 1.87 4.52
N GLU A 221 28.41 0.61 4.94
CA GLU A 221 28.16 -0.54 4.07
C GLU A 221 26.73 -1.05 4.26
N MET A 222 26.08 -1.41 3.15
CA MET A 222 24.79 -2.08 3.15
C MET A 222 24.98 -3.59 3.06
N TYR A 223 24.57 -4.30 4.12
CA TYR A 223 24.70 -5.76 4.17
C TYR A 223 23.63 -6.52 3.39
N HIS A 224 22.49 -5.89 3.05
CA HIS A 224 21.39 -6.52 2.32
C HIS A 224 20.72 -5.55 1.32
N PRO A 225 21.40 -5.21 0.23
CA PRO A 225 20.82 -4.40 -0.83
C PRO A 225 19.67 -5.12 -1.52
N PHE A 226 18.57 -4.40 -1.69
CA PHE A 226 17.38 -4.88 -2.38
C PHE A 226 17.50 -4.54 -3.87
N ILE A 227 17.02 -5.45 -4.71
CA ILE A 227 17.25 -5.44 -6.17
C ILE A 227 16.57 -4.25 -6.86
N PHE A 228 15.62 -3.58 -6.20
CA PHE A 228 14.78 -2.57 -6.86
C PHE A 228 14.88 -1.16 -6.27
N GLN A 229 15.19 -1.00 -4.98
CA GLN A 229 15.35 0.31 -4.35
C GLN A 229 16.26 0.19 -3.13
N ASN A 230 17.44 0.83 -3.19
CA ASN A 230 18.39 0.83 -2.08
C ASN A 230 18.31 2.15 -1.34
N TRP A 231 17.86 2.08 -0.09
CA TRP A 231 17.60 3.24 0.75
C TRP A 231 18.45 3.14 2.01
N MET A 232 19.17 4.21 2.32
CA MET A 232 19.85 4.37 3.60
C MET A 232 19.35 5.66 4.25
N THR A 233 19.02 5.58 5.53
CA THR A 233 18.59 6.76 6.30
C THR A 233 19.64 7.08 7.36
N PHE A 234 19.96 8.36 7.46
CA PHE A 234 20.90 8.90 8.41
C PHE A 234 20.18 9.84 9.35
N LYS A 235 20.55 9.77 10.63
CA LYS A 235 20.02 10.65 11.67
C LYS A 235 21.15 11.29 12.46
N LYS A 236 20.97 12.55 12.80
CA LYS A 236 21.73 13.27 13.82
C LYS A 236 20.75 13.81 14.86
N ASP A 237 20.87 13.34 16.09
CA ASP A 237 19.99 13.79 17.18
C ASP A 237 20.28 15.23 17.62
N ASN A 238 19.28 15.84 18.26
CA ASN A 238 19.40 17.12 18.97
C ASN A 238 19.95 18.30 18.13
N VAL A 239 19.58 18.39 16.85
CA VAL A 239 19.93 19.52 15.99
C VAL A 239 19.01 20.71 16.30
N PRO A 240 19.55 21.89 16.67
CA PRO A 240 18.74 23.08 16.92
C PRO A 240 18.00 23.60 15.68
N GLU A 241 16.87 24.27 15.91
CA GLU A 241 16.20 25.06 14.88
C GLU A 241 17.14 26.14 14.30
N GLY A 242 17.07 26.34 12.99
CA GLY A 242 17.88 27.30 12.26
C GLY A 242 19.28 26.82 11.90
N THR A 243 19.74 25.68 12.42
CA THR A 243 21.04 25.09 12.06
C THR A 243 21.07 24.75 10.57
N THR A 244 22.14 25.17 9.90
CA THR A 244 22.46 24.78 8.53
C THR A 244 23.41 23.60 8.56
N ILE A 245 23.10 22.54 7.83
CA ILE A 245 23.92 21.32 7.72
C ILE A 245 24.23 21.08 6.24
N GLY A 246 25.51 21.12 5.90
CA GLY A 246 26.03 20.61 4.65
C GLY A 246 26.10 19.08 4.69
N VAL A 247 25.62 18.44 3.64
CA VAL A 247 25.70 17.00 3.44
C VAL A 247 26.44 16.78 2.13
N LYS A 248 27.53 16.02 2.19
CA LYS A 248 28.28 15.57 1.02
C LYS A 248 28.24 14.05 0.97
N VAL A 249 27.68 13.53 -0.11
CA VAL A 249 27.53 12.10 -0.35
C VAL A 249 28.43 11.70 -1.50
N ARG A 250 29.12 10.57 -1.35
CA ARG A 250 29.77 9.86 -2.45
C ARG A 250 29.37 8.40 -2.42
N LEU A 251 28.95 7.89 -3.57
CA LEU A 251 28.73 6.47 -3.74
C LEU A 251 30.05 5.81 -4.11
N LEU A 252 30.41 4.78 -3.37
CA LEU A 252 31.57 3.94 -3.67
C LEU A 252 31.03 2.71 -4.37
N ASN A 253 30.84 2.83 -5.68
CA ASN A 253 30.33 1.74 -6.50
C ASN A 253 31.33 0.61 -6.62
N ASP A 254 30.79 -0.60 -6.78
CA ASP A 254 31.56 -1.75 -7.22
C ASP A 254 31.90 -1.57 -8.71
N PRO A 255 33.19 -1.48 -9.10
CA PRO A 255 33.60 -1.30 -10.50
C PRO A 255 33.03 -2.36 -11.45
N SER A 256 32.64 -3.53 -10.92
CA SER A 256 32.03 -4.62 -11.70
C SER A 256 30.62 -4.34 -12.22
N LEU A 257 29.94 -3.31 -11.70
CA LEU A 257 28.56 -2.97 -12.12
C LEU A 257 28.49 -2.07 -13.36
N GLY A 258 29.63 -1.67 -13.94
CA GLY A 258 29.72 -0.83 -15.14
C GLY A 258 29.56 0.66 -14.87
N ASN A 259 30.14 1.49 -15.73
CA ASN A 259 30.05 2.96 -15.68
C ASN A 259 28.62 3.41 -15.95
N ASN A 260 27.81 3.55 -14.91
CA ASN A 260 26.42 3.92 -15.11
C ASN A 260 26.18 5.25 -14.40
N ASN A 261 25.99 6.35 -15.13
CA ASN A 261 25.52 7.63 -14.57
C ASN A 261 24.07 7.50 -14.05
N GLN A 262 23.84 6.61 -13.10
CA GLN A 262 22.51 6.33 -12.56
C GLN A 262 22.09 7.44 -11.61
N PRO A 263 20.78 7.77 -11.57
CA PRO A 263 20.28 8.80 -10.68
C PRO A 263 20.38 8.36 -9.22
N VAL A 264 20.77 9.31 -8.38
CA VAL A 264 20.82 9.18 -6.93
C VAL A 264 20.14 10.40 -6.33
N ASP A 265 19.22 10.16 -5.41
CA ASP A 265 18.45 11.21 -4.77
C ASP A 265 18.84 11.31 -3.29
N ILE A 266 19.26 12.49 -2.83
CA ILE A 266 19.30 12.84 -1.41
C ILE A 266 17.94 13.41 -1.03
N LEU A 267 17.28 12.76 -0.07
CA LEU A 267 15.98 13.13 0.43
C LEU A 267 16.12 13.80 1.79
N TYR A 268 15.44 14.92 2.00
CA TYR A 268 15.37 15.57 3.31
C TYR A 268 13.94 15.94 3.64
N SER A 269 13.54 15.74 4.90
CA SER A 269 12.30 16.29 5.44
C SER A 269 12.58 17.22 6.60
N SER A 270 11.88 18.34 6.58
CA SER A 270 11.78 19.28 7.68
C SER A 270 10.97 18.74 8.86
N ASN A 271 10.24 17.64 8.68
CA ASN A 271 9.50 16.98 9.74
C ASN A 271 10.42 15.94 10.44
N PRO A 272 10.86 16.19 11.68
CA PRO A 272 11.78 15.31 12.39
C PRO A 272 11.18 13.93 12.74
N PHE A 273 9.86 13.75 12.60
CA PHE A 273 9.17 12.50 12.90
C PHE A 273 9.12 11.54 11.72
N ILE A 274 9.52 11.98 10.52
CA ILE A 274 9.59 11.12 9.34
C ILE A 274 10.94 10.39 9.33
N VAL A 275 10.94 9.17 9.85
CA VAL A 275 12.15 8.35 9.92
C VAL A 275 12.46 7.72 8.55
N ASN A 276 11.51 7.06 7.90
CA ASN A 276 11.76 6.47 6.59
C ASN A 276 11.43 7.48 5.48
N LEU A 277 12.45 8.17 4.97
CA LEU A 277 12.25 9.16 3.90
C LEU A 277 12.07 8.48 2.54
N ASN A 278 11.20 9.06 1.72
CA ASN A 278 10.95 8.66 0.34
C ASN A 278 10.56 9.89 -0.52
N PRO A 279 10.60 9.80 -1.85
CA PRO A 279 10.33 10.95 -2.72
C PRO A 279 8.96 11.60 -2.51
N ASN A 280 7.98 10.89 -1.96
CA ASN A 280 6.64 11.42 -1.71
C ASN A 280 6.55 12.20 -0.39
N ASN A 281 7.44 11.94 0.59
CA ASN A 281 7.40 12.55 1.93
C ASN A 281 8.58 13.50 2.23
N ALA A 282 9.57 13.55 1.34
CA ALA A 282 10.65 14.50 1.39
C ALA A 282 10.12 15.91 1.05
N ASN A 283 10.65 16.93 1.74
CA ASN A 283 10.45 18.32 1.36
C ASN A 283 11.44 18.77 0.28
N LEU A 284 12.61 18.13 0.23
CA LEU A 284 13.66 18.43 -0.73
C LEU A 284 14.24 17.12 -1.28
N VAL A 285 14.40 17.09 -2.61
CA VAL A 285 15.05 16.02 -3.35
C VAL A 285 16.21 16.64 -4.13
N VAL A 286 17.43 16.25 -3.81
CA VAL A 286 18.63 16.67 -4.55
C VAL A 286 19.11 15.48 -5.38
N ARG A 287 18.99 15.62 -6.70
CA ARG A 287 19.39 14.57 -7.66
C ARG A 287 20.81 14.77 -8.14
N GLY A 288 21.60 13.71 -8.11
CA GLY A 288 22.92 13.62 -8.70
C GLY A 288 23.15 12.30 -9.42
N THR A 289 24.41 12.01 -9.73
CA THR A 289 24.84 10.74 -10.29
C THR A 289 25.93 10.11 -9.41
N ASP A 290 26.03 8.79 -9.47
CA ASP A 290 26.93 7.98 -8.64
C ASP A 290 28.44 8.24 -8.80
N ASN A 291 28.87 8.76 -9.96
CA ASN A 291 30.26 9.11 -10.24
C ASN A 291 30.68 10.48 -9.67
N GLN A 292 29.78 11.20 -9.02
CA GLN A 292 30.02 12.54 -8.50
C GLN A 292 29.75 12.64 -7.00
N TYR A 293 30.38 13.62 -6.36
CA TYR A 293 29.92 14.04 -5.05
C TYR A 293 28.59 14.77 -5.20
N ILE A 294 27.59 14.32 -4.46
CA ILE A 294 26.30 14.99 -4.36
C ILE A 294 26.37 15.84 -3.10
N THR A 295 26.24 17.16 -3.26
CA THR A 295 26.28 18.10 -2.14
C THR A 295 24.94 18.79 -2.00
N ALA A 296 24.48 18.90 -0.76
CA ALA A 296 23.24 19.57 -0.42
C ALA A 296 23.44 20.33 0.89
N VAL A 297 22.79 21.49 1.01
CA VAL A 297 22.79 22.28 2.24
C VAL A 297 21.36 22.37 2.72
N PHE A 298 21.11 21.87 3.92
CA PHE A 298 19.78 21.81 4.52
C PHE A 298 19.71 22.79 5.69
N LYS A 299 18.56 23.44 5.86
CA LYS A 299 18.28 24.27 7.02
C LYS A 299 17.23 23.59 7.88
N GLN A 300 17.58 23.27 9.11
CA GLN A 300 16.67 22.68 10.08
C GLN A 300 15.62 23.73 10.47
N THR A 301 14.34 23.40 10.30
CA THR A 301 13.23 24.34 10.60
C THR A 301 12.60 24.12 11.96
N LYS A 302 12.97 23.04 12.67
CA LYS A 302 12.51 22.73 14.01
C LYS A 302 13.57 21.96 14.79
N SER A 303 13.76 22.31 16.05
CA SER A 303 14.67 21.57 16.94
C SER A 303 14.25 20.09 17.03
N GLY A 304 15.23 19.18 16.96
CA GLY A 304 14.98 17.74 17.00
C GLY A 304 16.00 16.95 16.18
N PRO A 305 15.69 15.70 15.81
CA PRO A 305 16.55 14.95 14.91
C PRO A 305 16.57 15.56 13.50
N PHE A 306 17.77 15.68 12.95
CA PHE A 306 17.99 15.91 11.53
C PHE A 306 18.05 14.56 10.83
N VAL A 307 17.15 14.33 9.87
CA VAL A 307 17.04 13.06 9.15
C VAL A 307 17.14 13.33 7.65
N PHE A 308 18.02 12.60 6.97
CA PHE A 308 18.04 12.57 5.51
C PHE A 308 18.21 11.12 5.01
N GLY A 309 17.73 10.89 3.80
CA GLY A 309 17.80 9.60 3.13
C GLY A 309 18.63 9.70 1.86
N ILE A 310 19.22 8.59 1.46
CA ILE A 310 19.81 8.41 0.13
C ILE A 310 19.03 7.30 -0.55
N VAL A 311 18.54 7.59 -1.75
CA VAL A 311 17.79 6.66 -2.58
C VAL A 311 18.51 6.48 -3.90
N ALA A 312 18.74 5.22 -4.27
CA ALA A 312 19.22 4.87 -5.60
C ALA A 312 18.39 3.73 -6.19
N GLU A 313 18.23 3.77 -7.51
CA GLU A 313 17.53 2.76 -8.32
C GLU A 313 18.44 1.58 -8.72
N PHE A 314 19.62 1.50 -8.12
CA PHE A 314 20.62 0.46 -8.35
C PHE A 314 21.23 0.01 -7.02
N TYR A 315 22.07 -1.02 -7.09
CA TYR A 315 22.74 -1.63 -5.94
C TYR A 315 23.67 -0.63 -5.22
N LEU A 316 23.26 -0.14 -4.04
CA LEU A 316 24.13 0.63 -3.16
C LEU A 316 24.89 -0.33 -2.25
N ARG A 317 26.22 -0.35 -2.39
CA ARG A 317 27.08 -1.15 -1.52
C ARG A 317 27.66 -0.32 -0.39
N THR A 318 28.33 0.76 -0.76
CA THR A 318 29.06 1.59 0.20
C THR A 318 28.78 3.06 -0.09
N VAL A 319 28.44 3.79 0.97
CA VAL A 319 28.18 5.22 0.92
C VAL A 319 29.16 5.93 1.84
N GLN A 320 29.84 6.95 1.33
CA GLN A 320 30.56 7.91 2.17
C GLN A 320 29.67 9.14 2.39
N VAL A 321 29.54 9.53 3.65
CA VAL A 321 28.80 10.73 4.06
C VAL A 321 29.70 11.61 4.90
N ASP A 322 29.78 12.90 4.52
CA ASP A 322 30.42 13.94 5.32
C ASP A 322 29.39 15.02 5.68
N LEU A 323 29.25 15.34 6.97
CA LEU A 323 28.51 16.51 7.42
C LEU A 323 29.47 17.68 7.69
N TYR A 324 29.10 18.88 7.25
CA TYR A 324 29.89 20.09 7.42
C TYR A 324 29.04 21.35 7.65
#